data_AF-A0A1F3SG40-F1
#
_entry.id   AF-A0A1F3SG40-F1
#
_cell.length_a   1.000
_cell.length_b   1.000
_cell.length_c   1.000
_cell.angle_alpha   90.00
_cell.angle_beta   90.00
_cell.angle_gamma   90.00
#
_symmetry.space_group_name_H-M   'P 1'
#
loop_
_entity.id
_entity.type
_entity.pdbx_description
1 polymer ?
#
loop_
_entity_poly.entity_id
_entity_poly.type
_entity_poly.pdbx_seq_one_letter_code
_entity_poly.pdbx_strand_id
1 'polypeptide(L)'
;MKIYFFIFLLFSAHESFARDGAFLSPQNDGWVVHAHIPVAFSCAVSPLIMVNDENIVMKKTPFPHLWYGQAPGLPVGRQAVAIEGKCRKKIIKRVFTLNFFATTDVTPAKLLAQNFMHKHPAQKLKWDWGDALFLYGLGRLSDEVSYGLDYQTHYFFHPVTIDWADRCPSALSALALWRKTGHPESYQNLMRTLEFIKHGPKNSLGAINHFGEETWMSKIFPASIWVDSLMMYALLAVEAGVELGQPDLLEFGLSQQIIFAQKMKDLSTGAYYHAWSINKDRPFPKSNTFWLRGNGWVGASLVLMLEKLDDRKITHPLVPKLKLLAQTLAASVRKFMPEHFVFDTLLTRPGKGYEELSGSALMALFFVKGAQLKILVPEYYQIGFDIYGAITARLRPGKNGLSMPDISGPTMPYPELGYRIVPRGRDYSYGLGAYLLLAQAVQEGSAK
;
A
#
# COMPACT_ATOMS: atom_id res chain seq x y z
N MET A 1 4.84 1.80 25.24
CA MET A 1 4.19 1.00 24.17
C MET A 1 2.70 1.32 24.19
N LYS A 2 2.18 2.04 23.19
CA LYS A 2 0.76 2.43 23.12
C LYS A 2 0.01 1.35 22.34
N ILE A 3 -0.96 0.69 22.97
CA ILE A 3 -1.82 -0.32 22.35
C ILE A 3 -3.07 0.40 21.87
N TYR A 4 -3.35 0.34 20.58
CA TYR A 4 -4.57 0.88 20.00
C TYR A 4 -5.45 -0.28 19.55
N PHE A 5 -6.75 -0.04 19.38
CA PHE A 5 -7.71 -1.09 19.05
C PHE A 5 -8.28 -0.91 17.63
N PHE A 6 -8.72 -1.98 16.96
CA PHE A 6 -9.46 -1.96 15.69
C PHE A 6 -10.70 -2.83 15.79
N ILE A 7 -11.85 -2.33 15.35
CA ILE A 7 -13.11 -3.06 15.40
C ILE A 7 -13.29 -3.90 14.11
N PHE A 8 -13.76 -5.14 14.20
CA PHE A 8 -14.26 -5.93 13.07
C PHE A 8 -15.58 -6.61 13.41
N LEU A 9 -16.45 -6.67 12.41
CA LEU A 9 -17.71 -7.43 12.45
C LEU A 9 -17.49 -8.80 11.79
N LEU A 10 -17.61 -9.88 12.56
CA LEU A 10 -17.77 -11.25 12.06
C LEU A 10 -19.18 -11.73 12.43
N PHE A 11 -20.02 -12.00 11.42
CA PHE A 11 -21.38 -12.54 11.65
C PHE A 11 -21.62 -13.84 10.89
N SER A 12 -22.29 -14.78 11.56
CA SER A 12 -23.07 -15.86 10.94
C SER A 12 -24.50 -15.37 10.64
N ALA A 13 -25.03 -15.89 9.53
CA ALA A 13 -26.26 -15.57 8.80
C ALA A 13 -27.51 -14.96 9.51
N HIS A 14 -28.16 -14.13 8.69
CA HIS A 14 -29.54 -13.63 8.68
C HIS A 14 -29.92 -12.33 9.41
N GLU A 15 -30.74 -11.57 8.67
CA GLU A 15 -31.39 -10.27 8.94
C GLU A 15 -30.57 -9.00 8.67
N SER A 16 -30.78 -8.51 7.45
CA SER A 16 -30.33 -7.23 6.92
C SER A 16 -30.94 -6.06 7.69
N PHE A 17 -30.12 -5.30 8.43
CA PHE A 17 -30.10 -3.83 8.54
C PHE A 17 -28.92 -3.41 9.44
N ALA A 18 -27.70 -3.65 8.94
CA ALA A 18 -26.44 -3.04 9.35
C ALA A 18 -25.39 -3.49 8.32
N ARG A 19 -25.28 -2.77 7.19
CA ARG A 19 -24.19 -3.02 6.26
C ARG A 19 -22.99 -2.17 6.66
N ASP A 20 -21.87 -2.87 6.80
CA ASP A 20 -20.49 -2.43 6.58
C ASP A 20 -19.74 -1.77 7.73
N GLY A 21 -19.09 -2.58 8.59
CA GLY A 21 -17.75 -2.33 9.20
C GLY A 21 -17.50 -1.05 10.02
N ALA A 22 -17.21 -1.18 11.32
CA ALA A 22 -16.82 -0.06 12.19
C ALA A 22 -15.32 -0.12 12.51
N PHE A 23 -14.58 0.99 12.59
CA PHE A 23 -13.11 0.98 12.73
C PHE A 23 -12.45 2.29 13.21
N LEU A 24 -11.15 2.28 13.51
CA LEU A 24 -10.50 3.22 14.43
C LEU A 24 -9.29 3.96 13.83
N SER A 25 -9.05 5.24 14.21
CA SER A 25 -7.85 6.05 13.87
C SER A 25 -7.40 6.95 15.06
N PRO A 26 -6.15 6.94 15.56
CA PRO A 26 -5.74 7.77 16.70
C PRO A 26 -5.50 9.28 16.43
N GLN A 27 -5.67 10.11 17.48
CA GLN A 27 -4.91 11.37 17.66
C GLN A 27 -4.39 11.54 19.10
N ASN A 28 -3.35 12.38 19.22
CA ASN A 28 -2.44 12.57 20.36
C ASN A 28 -3.06 13.12 21.67
N ASP A 29 -2.30 12.93 22.75
CA ASP A 29 -2.41 13.50 24.12
C ASP A 29 -3.41 12.90 25.12
N GLY A 30 -3.54 11.57 25.08
CA GLY A 30 -4.10 10.79 26.18
C GLY A 30 -5.21 9.87 25.69
N TRP A 31 -5.00 8.56 25.83
CA TRP A 31 -5.95 7.45 25.72
C TRP A 31 -7.32 7.77 25.10
N VAL A 32 -7.40 7.75 23.77
CA VAL A 32 -8.67 7.84 23.06
C VAL A 32 -8.66 6.91 21.84
N VAL A 33 -9.59 5.97 21.83
CA VAL A 33 -9.92 5.10 20.72
C VAL A 33 -11.01 5.76 19.87
N HIS A 34 -10.78 5.95 18.57
CA HIS A 34 -11.73 6.68 17.70
C HIS A 34 -12.70 5.75 16.95
N ALA A 35 -13.85 5.41 17.50
CA ALA A 35 -14.89 4.61 16.84
C ALA A 35 -15.50 5.30 15.61
N HIS A 36 -15.16 4.84 14.39
CA HIS A 36 -15.98 5.09 13.21
C HIS A 36 -17.08 4.04 13.16
N ILE A 37 -18.32 4.45 13.40
CA ILE A 37 -19.46 3.55 13.39
C ILE A 37 -20.39 3.94 12.23
N PRO A 38 -20.64 3.02 11.29
CA PRO A 38 -21.66 3.21 10.27
C PRO A 38 -23.00 3.12 10.97
N VAL A 39 -23.65 4.26 11.07
CA VAL A 39 -25.02 4.35 11.57
C VAL A 39 -25.90 4.73 10.40
N ALA A 40 -26.49 3.72 9.75
CA ALA A 40 -27.57 3.91 8.79
C ALA A 40 -28.87 4.32 9.51
N PHE A 41 -28.82 5.42 10.27
CA PHE A 41 -30.01 6.05 10.84
C PHE A 41 -30.48 7.14 9.90
N SER A 42 -31.63 6.91 9.26
CA SER A 42 -32.32 7.96 8.51
C SER A 42 -32.97 9.02 9.42
N CYS A 43 -33.09 8.75 10.73
CA CYS A 43 -33.87 9.60 11.65
C CYS A 43 -33.10 10.38 12.73
N ALA A 44 -31.79 10.12 12.94
CA ALA A 44 -31.09 10.66 14.12
C ALA A 44 -30.17 11.84 13.77
N VAL A 45 -30.25 12.90 14.57
CA VAL A 45 -29.35 14.07 14.50
C VAL A 45 -28.05 13.82 15.26
N SER A 46 -27.97 12.81 16.14
CA SER A 46 -26.74 12.27 16.78
C SER A 46 -27.07 10.96 17.52
N PRO A 47 -26.60 9.78 17.09
CA PRO A 47 -26.76 8.54 17.84
C PRO A 47 -25.82 8.50 19.05
N LEU A 48 -26.32 7.99 20.19
CA LEU A 48 -25.50 7.63 21.34
C LEU A 48 -24.90 6.24 21.07
N ILE A 49 -23.61 6.08 21.33
CA ILE A 49 -22.91 4.82 21.14
C ILE A 49 -22.29 4.43 22.47
N MET A 50 -22.43 3.16 22.84
CA MET A 50 -21.88 2.59 24.06
C MET A 50 -21.03 1.35 23.75
N VAL A 51 -19.90 1.18 24.44
CA VAL A 51 -19.10 -0.04 24.42
C VAL A 51 -19.00 -0.55 25.85
N ASN A 52 -19.43 -1.79 26.11
CA ASN A 52 -19.56 -2.33 27.47
C ASN A 52 -20.29 -1.36 28.42
N ASP A 53 -21.37 -0.75 27.92
CA ASP A 53 -22.21 0.25 28.61
C ASP A 53 -21.54 1.62 28.93
N GLU A 54 -20.33 1.88 28.42
CA GLU A 54 -19.68 3.20 28.50
C GLU A 54 -19.98 4.07 27.27
N ASN A 55 -20.40 5.31 27.48
CA ASN A 55 -20.76 6.26 26.42
C ASN A 55 -19.55 6.76 25.63
N ILE A 56 -19.68 6.76 24.30
CA ILE A 56 -18.72 7.33 23.36
C ILE A 56 -19.28 8.63 22.79
N VAL A 57 -18.52 9.73 22.90
CA VAL A 57 -18.89 11.02 22.31
C VAL A 57 -18.65 10.96 20.80
N MET A 58 -19.72 11.04 20.00
CA MET A 58 -19.67 10.95 18.53
C MET A 58 -19.86 12.31 17.85
N LYS A 59 -19.24 12.48 16.69
CA LYS A 59 -19.33 13.60 15.75
C LYS A 59 -19.68 13.06 14.36
N LYS A 60 -20.43 13.85 13.58
CA LYS A 60 -20.86 13.47 12.23
C LYS A 60 -19.71 13.68 11.23
N THR A 61 -19.47 12.72 10.35
CA THR A 61 -18.51 12.89 9.24
C THR A 61 -19.21 13.55 8.02
N PRO A 62 -18.46 13.95 6.97
CA PRO A 62 -19.04 14.38 5.69
C PRO A 62 -19.90 13.31 4.99
N PHE A 63 -19.78 12.03 5.38
CA PHE A 63 -20.58 10.94 4.82
C PHE A 63 -21.90 10.77 5.61
N PRO A 64 -23.08 10.71 4.95
CA PRO A 64 -24.39 10.78 5.60
C PRO A 64 -24.65 9.73 6.69
N HIS A 65 -23.96 8.59 6.65
CA HIS A 65 -24.17 7.44 7.52
C HIS A 65 -22.96 7.09 8.39
N LEU A 66 -21.94 7.94 8.43
CA LEU A 66 -20.71 7.66 9.17
C LEU A 66 -20.52 8.67 10.30
N TRP A 67 -20.32 8.12 11.50
CA TRP A 67 -20.09 8.86 12.74
C TRP A 67 -18.72 8.49 13.27
N TYR A 68 -17.98 9.44 13.85
CA TYR A 68 -16.69 9.21 14.49
C TYR A 68 -16.74 9.65 15.95
N GLY A 69 -16.23 8.88 16.90
CA GLY A 69 -16.24 9.28 18.31
C GLY A 69 -15.13 8.68 19.13
N GLN A 70 -14.92 9.19 20.34
CA GLN A 70 -13.68 9.03 21.10
C GLN A 70 -13.95 8.38 22.48
N ALA A 71 -13.24 7.28 22.83
CA ALA A 71 -13.33 6.64 24.16
C ALA A 71 -11.99 6.07 24.68
N PRO A 72 -11.58 6.32 25.93
CA PRO A 72 -10.40 5.68 26.53
C PRO A 72 -10.61 4.17 26.78
N GLY A 73 -9.55 3.38 26.68
CA GLY A 73 -9.49 2.07 27.37
C GLY A 73 -10.30 0.89 26.80
N LEU A 74 -10.72 0.90 25.54
CA LEU A 74 -11.52 -0.20 24.97
C LEU A 74 -10.74 -1.55 25.00
N PRO A 75 -11.30 -2.67 25.52
CA PRO A 75 -10.58 -3.94 25.70
C PRO A 75 -10.40 -4.78 24.41
N VAL A 76 -9.31 -5.57 24.33
CA VAL A 76 -9.01 -6.47 23.18
C VAL A 76 -10.05 -7.59 23.14
N GLY A 77 -10.37 -8.06 21.93
CA GLY A 77 -11.22 -9.22 21.72
C GLY A 77 -12.67 -8.83 21.56
N ARG A 78 -13.56 -9.78 21.87
CA ARG A 78 -14.95 -9.70 21.50
C ARG A 78 -15.74 -8.84 22.51
N GLN A 79 -16.15 -7.64 22.12
CA GLN A 79 -16.88 -6.68 22.97
C GLN A 79 -18.31 -6.45 22.50
N ALA A 80 -19.20 -6.12 23.44
CA ALA A 80 -20.56 -5.69 23.16
C ALA A 80 -20.60 -4.20 22.85
N VAL A 81 -21.20 -3.83 21.72
CA VAL A 81 -21.38 -2.45 21.31
C VAL A 81 -22.86 -2.17 21.10
N ALA A 82 -23.35 -1.15 21.77
CA ALA A 82 -24.72 -0.71 21.68
C ALA A 82 -24.82 0.65 20.96
N ILE A 83 -25.71 0.75 19.98
CA ILE A 83 -26.07 2.03 19.36
C ILE A 83 -27.49 2.35 19.77
N GLU A 84 -27.71 3.56 20.26
CA GLU A 84 -29.00 4.12 20.60
C GLU A 84 -29.27 5.38 19.78
N GLY A 85 -30.43 5.43 19.11
CA GLY A 85 -30.84 6.58 18.32
C GLY A 85 -32.31 6.89 18.51
N LYS A 86 -32.66 8.18 18.41
CA LYS A 86 -34.05 8.64 18.47
C LYS A 86 -34.63 8.76 17.06
N CYS A 87 -35.74 8.07 16.79
CA CYS A 87 -36.55 8.29 15.59
C CYS A 87 -37.95 8.76 16.01
N ARG A 88 -38.29 10.02 15.70
CA ARG A 88 -39.53 10.68 16.16
C ARG A 88 -39.67 10.61 17.70
N LYS A 89 -40.70 9.90 18.21
CA LYS A 89 -40.95 9.69 19.65
C LYS A 89 -40.41 8.36 20.20
N LYS A 90 -39.74 7.53 19.37
CA LYS A 90 -39.24 6.22 19.79
C LYS A 90 -37.71 6.22 19.91
N ILE A 91 -37.23 5.62 20.99
CA ILE A 91 -35.81 5.30 21.19
C ILE A 91 -35.59 3.89 20.62
N ILE A 92 -34.56 3.74 19.80
CA ILE A 92 -34.17 2.45 19.21
C ILE A 92 -32.76 2.15 19.71
N LYS A 93 -32.60 1.05 20.46
CA LYS A 93 -31.30 0.50 20.89
C LYS A 93 -31.02 -0.79 20.13
N ARG A 94 -29.76 -0.99 19.74
CA ARG A 94 -29.25 -2.21 19.11
C ARG A 94 -27.93 -2.58 19.73
N VAL A 95 -27.74 -3.86 20.03
CA VAL A 95 -26.49 -4.41 20.55
C VAL A 95 -25.95 -5.40 19.54
N PHE A 96 -24.67 -5.29 19.24
CA PHE A 96 -23.96 -6.23 18.40
C PHE A 96 -22.58 -6.49 18.98
N THR A 97 -21.92 -7.52 18.48
CA THR A 97 -20.63 -7.93 18.99
C THR A 97 -19.55 -7.60 17.99
N LEU A 98 -18.50 -6.95 18.46
CA LEU A 98 -17.38 -6.44 17.69
C LEU A 98 -16.07 -7.03 18.21
N ASN A 99 -15.17 -7.46 17.32
CA ASN A 99 -13.83 -7.87 17.71
C ASN A 99 -12.89 -6.67 17.66
N PHE A 100 -12.24 -6.37 18.78
CA PHE A 100 -11.25 -5.32 18.95
C PHE A 100 -9.84 -5.92 18.83
N PHE A 101 -9.08 -5.60 17.78
CA PHE A 101 -7.70 -6.06 17.58
C PHE A 101 -6.71 -5.02 18.05
N ALA A 102 -5.55 -5.43 18.58
CA ALA A 102 -4.45 -4.50 18.72
C ALA A 102 -3.99 -4.02 17.33
N THR A 103 -3.70 -2.74 17.16
CA THR A 103 -3.27 -2.14 15.88
C THR A 103 -1.91 -2.61 15.34
N THR A 104 -1.18 -3.35 16.17
CA THR A 104 0.10 -3.97 15.84
C THR A 104 -0.09 -5.43 15.41
N ASP A 105 -1.34 -5.90 15.41
CA ASP A 105 -1.71 -7.25 15.04
C ASP A 105 -1.76 -7.39 13.52
N VAL A 106 -0.92 -8.27 13.00
CA VAL A 106 -0.88 -8.63 11.58
C VAL A 106 -1.97 -9.61 11.16
N THR A 107 -2.84 -10.04 12.08
CA THR A 107 -3.94 -10.99 11.81
C THR A 107 -4.81 -10.58 10.63
N PRO A 108 -5.26 -9.31 10.49
CA PRO A 108 -6.03 -8.92 9.31
C PRO A 108 -5.28 -9.13 7.98
N ALA A 109 -3.97 -8.87 7.97
CA ALA A 109 -3.11 -9.10 6.81
C ALA A 109 -2.97 -10.60 6.51
N LYS A 110 -2.78 -11.43 7.54
CA LYS A 110 -2.76 -12.90 7.41
C LYS A 110 -4.08 -13.45 6.87
N LEU A 111 -5.22 -12.95 7.34
CA LEU A 111 -6.55 -13.36 6.85
C LEU A 111 -6.83 -12.90 5.40
N LEU A 112 -6.32 -11.75 4.99
CA LEU A 112 -6.35 -11.34 3.58
C LEU A 112 -5.52 -12.27 2.70
N ALA A 113 -4.30 -12.57 3.12
CA ALA A 113 -3.41 -13.48 2.41
C ALA A 113 -4.03 -14.89 2.28
N GLN A 114 -4.57 -15.44 3.36
CA GLN A 114 -5.26 -16.74 3.35
C GLN A 114 -6.45 -16.77 2.37
N ASN A 115 -7.31 -15.74 2.41
CA ASN A 115 -8.45 -15.66 1.50
C ASN A 115 -8.01 -15.54 0.03
N PHE A 116 -6.91 -14.84 -0.25
CA PHE A 116 -6.33 -14.76 -1.60
C PHE A 116 -5.73 -16.10 -2.05
N MET A 117 -4.83 -16.68 -1.26
CA MET A 117 -4.14 -17.93 -1.60
C MET A 117 -5.10 -19.10 -1.83
N HIS A 118 -6.23 -19.14 -1.09
CA HIS A 118 -7.26 -20.15 -1.31
C HIS A 118 -7.99 -20.00 -2.66
N LYS A 119 -8.18 -18.77 -3.15
CA LYS A 119 -8.85 -18.49 -4.42
C LYS A 119 -7.91 -18.58 -5.62
N HIS A 120 -6.62 -18.35 -5.39
CA HIS A 120 -5.61 -18.20 -6.42
C HIS A 120 -4.46 -19.19 -6.16
N PRO A 121 -4.47 -20.37 -6.79
CA PRO A 121 -3.32 -21.27 -6.74
C PRO A 121 -2.05 -20.57 -7.24
N ALA A 122 -0.92 -20.81 -6.58
CA ALA A 122 0.35 -20.14 -6.87
C ALA A 122 0.77 -20.28 -8.34
N GLN A 123 0.55 -21.44 -8.96
CA GLN A 123 0.88 -21.73 -10.35
C GLN A 123 0.01 -20.99 -11.38
N LYS A 124 -1.08 -20.33 -10.92
CA LYS A 124 -1.96 -19.51 -11.78
C LYS A 124 -1.69 -18.02 -11.66
N LEU A 125 -0.85 -17.60 -10.72
CA LEU A 125 -0.38 -16.22 -10.64
C LEU A 125 0.52 -15.91 -11.84
N LYS A 126 0.53 -14.66 -12.27
CA LYS A 126 1.33 -14.19 -13.40
C LYS A 126 2.73 -13.80 -12.94
N TRP A 127 3.74 -14.03 -13.79
CA TRP A 127 5.05 -13.39 -13.68
C TRP A 127 4.95 -11.94 -14.14
N ASP A 128 4.36 -11.11 -13.30
CA ASP A 128 4.03 -9.73 -13.60
C ASP A 128 3.87 -8.92 -12.32
N TRP A 129 3.93 -7.59 -12.43
CA TRP A 129 3.91 -6.65 -11.30
C TRP A 129 2.74 -6.83 -10.34
N GLY A 130 1.58 -7.23 -10.87
CA GLY A 130 0.36 -7.36 -10.09
C GLY A 130 0.52 -8.36 -8.95
N ASP A 131 0.91 -9.59 -9.28
CA ASP A 131 1.06 -10.68 -8.30
C ASP A 131 2.40 -10.61 -7.55
N ALA A 132 3.42 -10.00 -8.17
CA ALA A 132 4.73 -9.83 -7.56
C ALA A 132 4.69 -9.14 -6.20
N LEU A 133 3.90 -8.06 -6.07
CA LEU A 133 3.85 -7.31 -4.82
C LEU A 133 3.14 -8.08 -3.70
N PHE A 134 2.12 -8.88 -4.04
CA PHE A 134 1.50 -9.78 -3.07
C PHE A 134 2.53 -10.76 -2.51
N LEU A 135 3.30 -11.41 -3.39
CA LEU A 135 4.33 -12.37 -3.01
C LEU A 135 5.46 -11.73 -2.19
N TYR A 136 5.88 -10.51 -2.56
CA TYR A 136 6.87 -9.76 -1.78
C TYR A 136 6.35 -9.40 -0.38
N GLY A 137 5.11 -8.92 -0.28
CA GLY A 137 4.46 -8.64 1.01
C GLY A 137 4.27 -9.90 1.86
N LEU A 138 3.84 -11.01 1.24
CA LEU A 138 3.66 -12.30 1.91
C LEU A 138 4.97 -12.82 2.49
N GLY A 139 6.06 -12.79 1.71
CA GLY A 139 7.37 -13.25 2.16
C GLY A 139 8.00 -12.42 3.28
N ARG A 140 7.56 -11.17 3.47
CA ARG A 140 7.95 -10.34 4.62
C ARG A 140 7.04 -10.54 5.84
N LEU A 141 5.77 -10.87 5.61
CA LEU A 141 4.76 -11.02 6.66
C LEU A 141 4.75 -12.40 7.32
N SER A 142 5.04 -13.46 6.54
CA SER A 142 4.87 -14.85 6.94
C SER A 142 6.18 -15.61 6.85
N ASP A 143 6.35 -16.56 7.77
CA ASP A 143 7.44 -17.51 7.67
C ASP A 143 7.18 -18.65 6.68
N GLU A 144 5.92 -18.85 6.30
CA GLU A 144 5.49 -19.86 5.34
C GLU A 144 6.02 -19.54 3.93
N VAL A 145 6.77 -20.48 3.36
CA VAL A 145 7.42 -20.33 2.04
C VAL A 145 6.78 -21.15 0.94
N SER A 146 5.92 -22.12 1.28
CA SER A 146 5.32 -23.11 0.36
C SER A 146 4.69 -22.45 -0.87
N TYR A 147 3.78 -21.50 -0.66
CA TYR A 147 3.07 -20.81 -1.73
C TYR A 147 4.01 -20.04 -2.66
N GLY A 148 5.04 -19.41 -2.11
CA GLY A 148 6.06 -18.72 -2.90
C GLY A 148 6.97 -19.67 -3.66
N LEU A 149 7.37 -20.79 -3.06
CA LEU A 149 8.14 -21.84 -3.71
C LEU A 149 7.36 -22.45 -4.87
N ASP A 150 6.08 -22.78 -4.70
CA ASP A 150 5.21 -23.28 -5.77
C ASP A 150 5.17 -22.34 -6.98
N TYR A 151 5.07 -21.03 -6.73
CA TYR A 151 5.13 -20.01 -7.77
C TYR A 151 6.49 -19.97 -8.49
N GLN A 152 7.59 -19.97 -7.72
CA GLN A 152 8.94 -19.91 -8.28
C GLN A 152 9.29 -21.17 -9.06
N THR A 153 8.93 -22.35 -8.56
CA THR A 153 9.11 -23.63 -9.24
C THR A 153 8.30 -23.67 -10.54
N HIS A 154 7.06 -23.17 -10.54
CA HIS A 154 6.27 -23.08 -11.76
C HIS A 154 7.00 -22.28 -12.85
N TYR A 155 7.50 -21.08 -12.53
CA TYR A 155 8.18 -20.20 -13.49
C TYR A 155 9.62 -20.58 -13.80
N PHE A 156 10.21 -21.48 -13.03
CA PHE A 156 11.45 -22.15 -13.41
C PHE A 156 11.21 -23.11 -14.58
N PHE A 157 10.17 -23.96 -14.50
CA PHE A 157 9.82 -24.88 -15.58
C PHE A 157 9.07 -24.21 -16.75
N HIS A 158 8.46 -23.05 -16.53
CA HIS A 158 7.71 -22.29 -17.54
C HIS A 158 8.23 -20.84 -17.60
N PRO A 159 9.48 -20.63 -18.05
CA PRO A 159 10.09 -19.31 -18.06
C PRO A 159 9.31 -18.36 -18.97
N VAL A 160 9.19 -17.11 -18.54
CA VAL A 160 8.70 -16.02 -19.39
C VAL A 160 9.86 -15.12 -19.81
N THR A 161 9.71 -14.47 -20.96
CA THR A 161 10.62 -13.41 -21.40
C THR A 161 10.54 -12.23 -20.43
N ILE A 162 11.72 -11.72 -20.03
CA ILE A 162 11.85 -10.49 -19.25
C ILE A 162 12.30 -9.39 -20.21
N ASP A 163 11.34 -8.60 -20.69
CA ASP A 163 11.53 -7.62 -21.77
C ASP A 163 11.04 -6.21 -21.42
N TRP A 164 10.42 -6.02 -20.25
CA TRP A 164 9.97 -4.71 -19.77
C TRP A 164 10.00 -4.59 -18.24
N ALA A 165 9.72 -3.39 -17.72
CA ALA A 165 9.79 -3.10 -16.28
C ALA A 165 8.86 -4.01 -15.46
N ASP A 166 7.63 -4.19 -15.91
CA ASP A 166 6.57 -4.90 -15.19
C ASP A 166 6.84 -6.42 -14.97
N ARG A 167 7.81 -7.02 -15.68
CA ARG A 167 8.26 -8.40 -15.45
C ARG A 167 9.32 -8.52 -14.36
N CYS A 168 9.94 -7.43 -13.95
CA CYS A 168 11.02 -7.43 -12.98
C CYS A 168 10.60 -7.76 -11.52
N PRO A 169 9.50 -7.21 -10.96
CA PRO A 169 9.26 -7.27 -9.52
C PRO A 169 8.99 -8.68 -9.00
N SER A 170 8.57 -9.64 -9.83
CA SER A 170 8.38 -11.04 -9.42
C SER A 170 9.67 -11.64 -8.83
N ALA A 171 10.83 -11.17 -9.29
CA ALA A 171 12.12 -11.58 -8.76
C ALA A 171 12.44 -11.03 -7.35
N LEU A 172 11.69 -10.07 -6.81
CA LEU A 172 11.78 -9.70 -5.39
C LEU A 172 11.41 -10.88 -4.49
N SER A 173 10.34 -11.61 -4.85
CA SER A 173 9.96 -12.84 -4.13
C SER A 173 11.00 -13.95 -4.33
N ALA A 174 11.57 -14.05 -5.53
CA ALA A 174 12.62 -15.02 -5.84
C ALA A 174 13.87 -14.78 -4.98
N LEU A 175 14.30 -13.51 -4.86
CA LEU A 175 15.42 -13.11 -4.00
C LEU A 175 15.14 -13.40 -2.52
N ALA A 176 13.96 -13.02 -2.02
CA ALA A 176 13.58 -13.26 -0.64
C ALA A 176 13.56 -14.76 -0.28
N LEU A 177 13.00 -15.59 -1.17
CA LEU A 177 12.94 -17.03 -1.01
C LEU A 177 14.33 -17.66 -1.08
N TRP A 178 15.11 -17.33 -2.11
CA TRP A 178 16.48 -17.84 -2.23
C TRP A 178 17.32 -17.51 -0.99
N ARG A 179 17.27 -16.28 -0.49
CA ARG A 179 17.96 -15.89 0.75
C ARG A 179 17.55 -16.73 1.95
N LYS A 180 16.26 -17.09 2.03
CA LYS A 180 15.70 -17.82 3.18
C LYS A 180 15.95 -19.32 3.10
N THR A 181 15.93 -19.91 1.90
CA THR A 181 15.87 -21.38 1.73
C THR A 181 17.03 -21.96 0.92
N GLY A 182 17.78 -21.13 0.19
CA GLY A 182 18.78 -21.60 -0.78
C GLY A 182 18.18 -22.25 -2.03
N HIS A 183 16.87 -22.13 -2.27
CA HIS A 183 16.17 -22.84 -3.35
C HIS A 183 16.71 -22.44 -4.74
N PRO A 184 17.27 -23.38 -5.52
CA PRO A 184 18.02 -23.06 -6.74
C PRO A 184 17.13 -22.50 -7.85
N GLU A 185 15.89 -22.95 -7.98
CA GLU A 185 14.93 -22.44 -8.96
C GLU A 185 14.64 -20.96 -8.75
N SER A 186 14.53 -20.53 -7.49
CA SER A 186 14.34 -19.11 -7.14
C SER A 186 15.57 -18.28 -7.51
N TYR A 187 16.77 -18.80 -7.28
CA TYR A 187 18.00 -18.14 -7.71
C TYR A 187 18.08 -17.98 -9.24
N GLN A 188 17.73 -19.01 -10.00
CA GLN A 188 17.78 -18.95 -11.47
C GLN A 188 16.77 -17.95 -12.04
N ASN A 189 15.55 -17.92 -11.49
CA ASN A 189 14.55 -16.92 -11.86
C ASN A 189 15.04 -15.49 -11.53
N LEU A 190 15.66 -15.29 -10.37
CA LEU A 190 16.28 -14.01 -10.00
C LEU A 190 17.36 -13.61 -11.02
N MET A 191 18.31 -14.50 -11.31
CA MET A 191 19.42 -14.20 -12.21
C MET A 191 18.95 -13.85 -13.63
N ARG A 192 17.91 -14.54 -14.15
CA ARG A 192 17.29 -14.21 -15.43
C ARG A 192 16.75 -12.77 -15.45
N THR A 193 16.12 -12.33 -14.37
CA THR A 193 15.62 -10.96 -14.27
C THR A 193 16.75 -9.94 -14.11
N LEU A 194 17.79 -10.26 -13.33
CA LEU A 194 18.94 -9.36 -13.16
C LEU A 194 19.73 -9.17 -14.45
N GLU A 195 19.78 -10.19 -15.31
CA GLU A 195 20.39 -10.10 -16.64
C GLU A 195 19.73 -8.99 -17.47
N PHE A 196 18.39 -8.96 -17.52
CA PHE A 196 17.65 -7.88 -18.17
C PHE A 196 17.90 -6.52 -17.53
N ILE A 197 17.96 -6.44 -16.19
CA ILE A 197 18.23 -5.16 -15.51
C ILE A 197 19.63 -4.64 -15.84
N LYS A 198 20.64 -5.51 -15.93
CA LYS A 198 22.03 -5.11 -16.21
C LYS A 198 22.26 -4.76 -17.67
N HIS A 199 21.78 -5.60 -18.57
CA HIS A 199 22.15 -5.57 -19.98
C HIS A 199 21.02 -5.15 -20.91
N GLY A 200 19.77 -5.10 -20.42
CA GLY A 200 18.63 -4.60 -21.17
C GLY A 200 18.78 -3.10 -21.49
N PRO A 201 18.20 -2.65 -22.61
CA PRO A 201 18.46 -1.33 -23.16
C PRO A 201 18.03 -0.20 -22.22
N LYS A 202 18.84 0.85 -22.19
CA LYS A 202 18.59 2.08 -21.43
C LYS A 202 18.31 3.22 -22.39
N ASN A 203 17.35 4.07 -22.02
CA ASN A 203 17.11 5.32 -22.73
C ASN A 203 18.20 6.36 -22.44
N SER A 204 18.08 7.53 -23.07
CA SER A 204 19.04 8.64 -22.93
C SER A 204 19.20 9.20 -21.51
N LEU A 205 18.31 8.83 -20.56
CA LEU A 205 18.42 9.20 -19.15
C LEU A 205 19.16 8.15 -18.31
N GLY A 206 19.55 7.01 -18.90
CA GLY A 206 20.11 5.87 -18.17
C GLY A 206 19.06 4.99 -17.48
N ALA A 207 17.78 5.14 -17.81
CA ALA A 207 16.67 4.38 -17.24
C ALA A 207 16.13 3.34 -18.24
N ILE A 208 15.46 2.28 -17.76
CA ILE A 208 14.76 1.32 -18.62
C ILE A 208 13.42 1.93 -19.05
N ASN A 209 13.11 1.90 -20.35
CA ASN A 209 11.78 2.26 -20.86
C ASN A 209 10.72 1.36 -20.22
N HIS A 210 9.60 1.92 -19.77
CA HIS A 210 8.62 1.17 -18.97
C HIS A 210 8.11 -0.09 -19.69
N PHE A 211 7.81 0.03 -20.99
CA PHE A 211 7.41 -1.08 -21.86
C PHE A 211 8.58 -1.77 -22.59
N GLY A 212 9.83 -1.54 -22.19
CA GLY A 212 10.99 -2.03 -22.94
C GLY A 212 11.11 -1.41 -24.33
N GLU A 213 11.90 -2.03 -25.20
CA GLU A 213 12.15 -1.54 -26.57
C GLU A 213 11.57 -2.46 -27.65
N GLU A 214 11.55 -3.77 -27.42
CA GLU A 214 11.15 -4.77 -28.43
C GLU A 214 9.76 -5.38 -28.18
N THR A 215 8.95 -4.78 -27.31
CA THR A 215 7.61 -5.30 -26.99
C THR A 215 6.55 -4.80 -27.97
N TRP A 216 5.41 -5.46 -28.02
CA TRP A 216 4.27 -4.95 -28.80
C TRP A 216 3.77 -3.60 -28.26
N MET A 217 3.93 -3.34 -26.96
CA MET A 217 3.55 -2.07 -26.34
C MET A 217 4.53 -0.95 -26.70
N SER A 218 5.83 -1.21 -26.79
CA SER A 218 6.83 -0.19 -27.21
C SER A 218 6.63 0.25 -28.67
N LYS A 219 6.01 -0.58 -29.51
CA LYS A 219 5.62 -0.22 -30.88
C LYS A 219 4.44 0.75 -30.94
N ILE A 220 3.62 0.81 -29.89
CA ILE A 220 2.39 1.62 -29.83
C ILE A 220 2.59 2.85 -28.94
N PHE A 221 3.33 2.70 -27.83
CA PHE A 221 3.57 3.74 -26.84
C PHE A 221 4.96 4.35 -27.00
N PRO A 222 5.09 5.69 -26.94
CA PRO A 222 6.39 6.33 -27.04
C PRO A 222 7.30 5.93 -25.88
N ALA A 223 8.61 5.93 -26.13
CA ALA A 223 9.63 5.76 -25.11
C ALA A 223 9.34 6.67 -23.90
N SER A 224 9.19 6.05 -22.73
CA SER A 224 8.75 6.71 -21.51
C SER A 224 9.21 5.99 -20.26
N ILE A 225 9.37 6.76 -19.18
CA ILE A 225 9.60 6.26 -17.81
C ILE A 225 8.38 6.58 -16.94
N TRP A 226 8.02 5.65 -16.07
CA TRP A 226 6.79 5.69 -15.28
C TRP A 226 7.14 5.44 -13.82
N VAL A 227 6.59 6.21 -12.89
CA VAL A 227 6.94 6.11 -11.46
C VAL A 227 6.89 4.69 -10.89
N ASP A 228 6.01 3.85 -11.44
CA ASP A 228 5.87 2.42 -11.16
C ASP A 228 7.22 1.69 -11.25
N SER A 229 8.04 2.01 -12.24
CA SER A 229 9.35 1.42 -12.51
C SER A 229 10.32 1.47 -11.32
N LEU A 230 10.14 2.43 -10.40
CA LEU A 230 10.94 2.51 -9.17
C LEU A 230 10.68 1.32 -8.25
N MET A 231 9.44 0.84 -8.17
CA MET A 231 9.11 -0.40 -7.48
C MET A 231 9.47 -1.62 -8.34
N MET A 232 9.30 -1.54 -9.67
CA MET A 232 9.40 -2.72 -10.54
C MET A 232 10.84 -3.23 -10.71
N TYR A 233 11.78 -2.36 -11.08
CA TYR A 233 13.18 -2.77 -11.28
C TYR A 233 14.17 -2.08 -10.35
N ALA A 234 13.93 -0.83 -9.95
CA ALA A 234 14.92 -0.11 -9.17
C ALA A 234 15.06 -0.70 -7.75
N LEU A 235 13.95 -1.02 -7.08
CA LEU A 235 13.98 -1.67 -5.77
C LEU A 235 14.69 -3.03 -5.84
N LEU A 236 14.37 -3.84 -6.85
CA LEU A 236 15.03 -5.13 -7.06
C LEU A 236 16.54 -4.97 -7.29
N ALA A 237 16.96 -3.98 -8.07
CA ALA A 237 18.37 -3.69 -8.30
C ALA A 237 19.10 -3.33 -7.00
N VAL A 238 18.50 -2.50 -6.13
CA VAL A 238 19.08 -2.18 -4.82
C VAL A 238 19.15 -3.41 -3.92
N GLU A 239 18.05 -4.14 -3.77
CA GLU A 239 17.97 -5.35 -2.94
C GLU A 239 19.00 -6.39 -3.36
N ALA A 240 19.05 -6.72 -4.66
CA ALA A 240 20.00 -7.69 -5.19
C ALA A 240 21.44 -7.17 -5.22
N GLY A 241 21.65 -5.88 -5.51
CA GLY A 241 22.98 -5.25 -5.51
C GLY A 241 23.63 -5.34 -4.13
N VAL A 242 22.87 -5.10 -3.07
CA VAL A 242 23.32 -5.28 -1.69
C VAL A 242 23.49 -6.76 -1.32
N GLU A 243 22.53 -7.62 -1.68
CA GLU A 243 22.56 -9.02 -1.28
C GLU A 243 23.70 -9.80 -1.96
N LEU A 244 23.94 -9.54 -3.24
CA LEU A 244 24.92 -10.23 -4.07
C LEU A 244 26.28 -9.50 -4.13
N GLY A 245 26.43 -8.36 -3.45
CA GLY A 245 27.66 -7.56 -3.47
C GLY A 245 28.01 -6.99 -4.85
N GLN A 246 27.01 -6.51 -5.60
CA GLN A 246 27.16 -5.97 -6.95
C GLN A 246 27.00 -4.44 -6.95
N PRO A 247 28.11 -3.68 -6.86
CA PRO A 247 28.05 -2.22 -6.68
C PRO A 247 27.43 -1.49 -7.88
N ASP A 248 27.67 -1.94 -9.12
CA ASP A 248 27.10 -1.31 -10.31
C ASP A 248 25.57 -1.45 -10.36
N LEU A 249 25.06 -2.59 -9.89
CA LEU A 249 23.62 -2.82 -9.79
C LEU A 249 22.98 -1.96 -8.69
N LEU A 250 23.70 -1.78 -7.58
CA LEU A 250 23.29 -0.87 -6.51
C LEU A 250 23.27 0.59 -6.97
N GLU A 251 24.33 1.07 -7.63
CA GLU A 251 24.41 2.41 -8.21
C GLU A 251 23.29 2.64 -9.23
N PHE A 252 23.06 1.66 -10.12
CA PHE A 252 21.96 1.70 -11.06
C PHE A 252 20.62 1.87 -10.33
N GLY A 253 20.31 1.04 -9.33
CA GLY A 253 19.06 1.10 -8.59
C GLY A 253 18.84 2.43 -7.85
N LEU A 254 19.85 2.94 -7.15
CA LEU A 254 19.76 4.18 -6.37
C LEU A 254 19.64 5.42 -7.27
N SER A 255 20.34 5.43 -8.42
CA SER A 255 20.30 6.57 -9.35
C SER A 255 18.91 6.78 -9.97
N GLN A 256 18.08 5.74 -10.06
CA GLN A 256 16.73 5.86 -10.66
C GLN A 256 15.85 6.84 -9.89
N GLN A 257 15.88 6.83 -8.55
CA GLN A 257 15.12 7.80 -7.75
C GLN A 257 15.51 9.25 -8.09
N ILE A 258 16.79 9.50 -8.38
CA ILE A 258 17.30 10.81 -8.75
C ILE A 258 16.84 11.20 -10.15
N ILE A 259 17.02 10.30 -11.14
CA ILE A 259 16.63 10.51 -12.53
C ILE A 259 15.12 10.81 -12.62
N PHE A 260 14.31 10.00 -11.95
CA PHE A 260 12.86 10.14 -11.95
C PHE A 260 12.44 11.42 -11.24
N ALA A 261 13.07 11.79 -10.12
CA ALA A 261 12.79 13.06 -9.46
C ALA A 261 13.14 14.28 -10.32
N GLN A 262 14.26 14.25 -11.07
CA GLN A 262 14.67 15.35 -11.93
C GLN A 262 13.68 15.61 -13.07
N LYS A 263 13.03 14.57 -13.59
CA LYS A 263 12.07 14.69 -14.70
C LYS A 263 10.63 14.81 -14.23
N MET A 264 10.22 14.03 -13.24
CA MET A 264 8.81 13.76 -12.97
C MET A 264 8.26 14.48 -11.74
N LYS A 265 9.12 14.99 -10.87
CA LYS A 265 8.68 15.75 -9.70
C LYS A 265 8.27 17.16 -10.11
N ASP A 266 7.02 17.52 -9.84
CA ASP A 266 6.56 18.89 -9.98
C ASP A 266 7.11 19.76 -8.86
N LEU A 267 7.74 20.88 -9.22
CA LEU A 267 8.41 21.76 -8.25
C LEU A 267 7.41 22.53 -7.38
N SER A 268 6.18 22.75 -7.86
CA SER A 268 5.18 23.54 -7.14
C SER A 268 4.51 22.75 -6.01
N THR A 269 4.14 21.51 -6.30
CA THR A 269 3.47 20.62 -5.36
C THR A 269 4.47 19.78 -4.57
N GLY A 270 5.54 19.32 -5.22
CA GLY A 270 6.45 18.27 -4.74
C GLY A 270 5.96 16.85 -5.02
N ALA A 271 4.82 16.69 -5.72
CA ALA A 271 4.29 15.40 -6.16
C ALA A 271 4.85 15.00 -7.52
N TYR A 272 4.69 13.73 -7.90
CA TYR A 272 5.26 13.16 -9.11
C TYR A 272 4.18 12.91 -10.17
N TYR A 273 4.44 13.34 -11.40
CA TYR A 273 3.67 12.94 -12.57
C TYR A 273 3.75 11.42 -12.77
N HIS A 274 2.72 10.80 -13.37
CA HIS A 274 2.69 9.35 -13.57
C HIS A 274 3.77 8.88 -14.55
N ALA A 275 3.90 9.52 -15.72
CA ALA A 275 4.89 9.16 -16.72
C ALA A 275 5.55 10.39 -17.37
N TRP A 276 6.74 10.17 -17.93
CA TRP A 276 7.51 11.15 -18.69
C TRP A 276 7.83 10.59 -20.06
N SER A 277 7.55 11.36 -21.12
CA SER A 277 7.93 10.99 -22.48
C SER A 277 9.38 11.40 -22.71
N ILE A 278 10.23 10.44 -23.08
CA ILE A 278 11.65 10.69 -23.38
C ILE A 278 11.78 11.62 -24.60
N ASN A 279 11.08 11.28 -25.68
CA ASN A 279 11.19 12.02 -26.95
C ASN A 279 10.66 13.46 -26.87
N LYS A 280 9.64 13.69 -26.03
CA LYS A 280 9.00 15.02 -25.91
C LYS A 280 9.53 15.83 -24.72
N ASP A 281 10.43 15.25 -23.94
CA ASP A 281 10.95 15.76 -22.67
C ASP A 281 9.89 16.50 -21.83
N ARG A 282 8.77 15.82 -21.56
CA ARG A 282 7.65 16.39 -20.78
C ARG A 282 6.78 15.30 -20.15
N PRO A 283 5.92 15.65 -19.17
CA PRO A 283 4.98 14.70 -18.59
C PRO A 283 4.04 14.12 -19.65
N PHE A 284 3.72 12.84 -19.50
CA PHE A 284 2.80 12.12 -20.37
C PHE A 284 1.67 11.48 -19.56
N PRO A 285 0.40 11.80 -19.87
CA PRO A 285 -0.03 12.89 -20.74
C PRO A 285 0.28 14.25 -20.11
N LYS A 286 0.27 15.31 -20.93
CA LYS A 286 0.49 16.68 -20.48
C LYS A 286 -0.71 17.17 -19.65
N SER A 287 -0.76 16.78 -18.38
CA SER A 287 -1.82 17.14 -17.45
C SER A 287 -1.25 17.38 -16.06
N ASN A 288 -1.81 18.35 -15.32
CA ASN A 288 -1.43 18.60 -13.94
C ASN A 288 -2.23 17.67 -13.00
N THR A 289 -2.02 16.36 -13.19
CA THR A 289 -2.69 15.28 -12.48
C THR A 289 -1.66 14.40 -11.79
N PHE A 290 -1.83 14.21 -10.49
CA PHE A 290 -0.94 13.40 -9.66
C PHE A 290 -1.72 12.20 -9.16
N TRP A 291 -1.36 11.03 -9.69
CA TRP A 291 -2.02 9.78 -9.35
C TRP A 291 -1.48 9.22 -8.05
N LEU A 292 -2.37 8.88 -7.12
CA LEU A 292 -2.03 8.45 -5.77
C LEU A 292 -1.12 7.23 -5.76
N ARG A 293 -1.53 6.12 -6.40
CA ARG A 293 -0.75 4.88 -6.36
C ARG A 293 0.63 5.05 -7.02
N GLY A 294 0.73 5.84 -8.08
CA GLY A 294 2.01 6.21 -8.67
C GLY A 294 2.93 6.92 -7.69
N ASN A 295 2.43 7.90 -6.94
CA ASN A 295 3.20 8.57 -5.88
C ASN A 295 3.50 7.62 -4.70
N GLY A 296 2.60 6.67 -4.42
CA GLY A 296 2.83 5.57 -3.49
C GLY A 296 4.01 4.70 -3.90
N TRP A 297 4.17 4.37 -5.19
CA TRP A 297 5.34 3.63 -5.68
C TRP A 297 6.63 4.39 -5.45
N VAL A 298 6.65 5.70 -5.71
CA VAL A 298 7.83 6.55 -5.45
C VAL A 298 8.22 6.47 -3.97
N GLY A 299 7.27 6.78 -3.07
CA GLY A 299 7.52 6.81 -1.64
C GLY A 299 7.94 5.46 -1.09
N ALA A 300 7.16 4.40 -1.37
CA ALA A 300 7.40 3.06 -0.84
C ALA A 300 8.74 2.49 -1.30
N SER A 301 9.05 2.56 -2.60
CA SER A 301 10.34 2.07 -3.11
C SER A 301 11.52 2.83 -2.50
N LEU A 302 11.40 4.16 -2.31
CA LEU A 302 12.45 4.99 -1.74
C LEU A 302 12.79 4.58 -0.29
N VAL A 303 11.80 4.38 0.57
CA VAL A 303 12.06 3.98 1.96
C VAL A 303 12.48 2.51 2.09
N LEU A 304 12.01 1.62 1.21
CA LEU A 304 12.46 0.22 1.19
C LEU A 304 13.92 0.11 0.74
N MET A 305 14.35 0.90 -0.25
CA MET A 305 15.77 1.00 -0.63
C MET A 305 16.62 1.52 0.53
N LEU A 306 16.16 2.58 1.22
CA LEU A 306 16.88 3.17 2.34
C LEU A 306 16.92 2.23 3.57
N GLU A 307 15.86 1.48 3.82
CA GLU A 307 15.83 0.40 4.81
C GLU A 307 16.91 -0.64 4.51
N LYS A 308 16.98 -1.13 3.26
CA LYS A 308 17.98 -2.13 2.87
C LYS A 308 19.42 -1.65 3.13
N LEU A 309 19.70 -0.38 2.84
CA LEU A 309 21.02 0.21 3.11
C LEU A 309 21.28 0.35 4.63
N ASP A 310 20.27 0.77 5.41
CA ASP A 310 20.38 0.93 6.87
C ASP A 310 20.62 -0.41 7.57
N ASP A 311 19.84 -1.44 7.22
CA ASP A 311 19.96 -2.80 7.75
C ASP A 311 21.37 -3.39 7.53
N ARG A 312 21.98 -3.06 6.40
CA ARG A 312 23.32 -3.53 6.02
C ARG A 312 24.43 -2.53 6.35
N LYS A 313 24.09 -1.41 6.99
CA LYS A 313 25.00 -0.31 7.37
C LYS A 313 25.84 0.21 6.19
N ILE A 314 25.23 0.25 5.00
CA ILE A 314 25.88 0.71 3.78
C ILE A 314 25.73 2.23 3.66
N THR A 315 26.86 2.91 3.54
CA THR A 315 26.91 4.34 3.21
C THR A 315 26.99 4.54 1.70
N HIS A 316 26.26 5.52 1.17
CA HIS A 316 26.30 5.83 -0.26
C HIS A 316 26.15 7.35 -0.52
N PRO A 317 26.88 7.94 -1.50
CA PRO A 317 26.81 9.38 -1.80
C PRO A 317 25.41 9.90 -2.16
N LEU A 318 24.54 9.03 -2.68
CA LEU A 318 23.16 9.39 -3.03
C LEU A 318 22.21 9.46 -1.83
N VAL A 319 22.54 8.83 -0.69
CA VAL A 319 21.64 8.73 0.48
C VAL A 319 21.14 10.10 0.97
N PRO A 320 21.97 11.15 1.11
CA PRO A 320 21.47 12.47 1.51
C PRO A 320 20.40 13.03 0.55
N LYS A 321 20.60 12.86 -0.76
CA LYS A 321 19.63 13.31 -1.78
C LYS A 321 18.34 12.49 -1.72
N LEU A 322 18.45 11.18 -1.52
CA LEU A 322 17.30 10.28 -1.36
C LEU A 322 16.46 10.65 -0.13
N LYS A 323 17.10 10.94 1.01
CA LYS A 323 16.43 11.42 2.22
C LYS A 323 15.70 12.75 1.98
N LEU A 324 16.32 13.69 1.26
CA LEU A 324 15.67 14.96 0.90
C LEU A 324 14.46 14.75 -0.03
N LEU A 325 14.53 13.82 -0.98
CA LEU A 325 13.39 13.46 -1.83
C LEU A 325 12.24 12.90 -0.98
N ALA A 326 12.53 12.02 -0.02
CA ALA A 326 11.52 11.51 0.91
C ALA A 326 10.87 12.65 1.70
N GLN A 327 11.66 13.53 2.30
CA GLN A 327 11.14 14.67 3.07
C GLN A 327 10.27 15.60 2.20
N THR A 328 10.69 15.85 0.96
CA THR A 328 9.92 16.68 0.01
C THR A 328 8.58 16.04 -0.35
N LEU A 329 8.58 14.74 -0.69
CA LEU A 329 7.35 14.01 -1.02
C LEU A 329 6.41 13.95 0.19
N ALA A 330 6.94 13.69 1.38
CA ALA A 330 6.15 13.65 2.60
C ALA A 330 5.52 15.01 2.95
N ALA A 331 6.25 16.10 2.76
CA ALA A 331 5.72 17.46 2.94
C ALA A 331 4.64 17.80 1.90
N SER A 332 4.82 17.34 0.64
CA SER A 332 3.82 17.49 -0.43
C SER A 332 2.52 16.77 -0.08
N VAL A 333 2.59 15.46 0.19
CA VAL A 333 1.42 14.61 0.43
C VAL A 333 0.64 15.07 1.66
N ARG A 334 1.33 15.54 2.72
CA ARG A 334 0.68 16.04 3.94
C ARG A 334 -0.30 17.19 3.67
N LYS A 335 -0.06 18.03 2.65
CA LYS A 335 -0.97 19.13 2.27
C LYS A 335 -2.34 18.64 1.79
N PHE A 336 -2.41 17.39 1.35
CA PHE A 336 -3.61 16.78 0.76
C PHE A 336 -4.17 15.64 1.62
N MET A 337 -3.75 15.55 2.88
CA MET A 337 -4.23 14.52 3.81
C MET A 337 -5.74 14.69 4.05
N PRO A 338 -6.56 13.68 3.76
CA PRO A 338 -7.98 13.72 4.07
C PRO A 338 -8.21 13.49 5.57
N GLU A 339 -9.24 14.12 6.12
CA GLU A 339 -9.60 13.99 7.56
C GLU A 339 -9.90 12.54 7.99
N HIS A 340 -10.30 11.68 7.06
CA HIS A 340 -10.63 10.28 7.28
C HIS A 340 -9.49 9.31 6.90
N PHE A 341 -8.29 9.84 6.64
CA PHE A 341 -7.04 9.08 6.43
C PHE A 341 -7.05 8.06 5.28
N VAL A 342 -7.93 8.22 4.27
CA VAL A 342 -7.86 7.45 3.02
C VAL A 342 -7.80 8.42 1.85
N PHE A 343 -6.73 8.34 1.07
CA PHE A 343 -6.54 9.25 -0.04
C PHE A 343 -7.43 8.92 -1.22
N ASP A 344 -7.79 9.97 -1.96
CA ASP A 344 -8.39 9.83 -3.28
C ASP A 344 -7.34 9.42 -4.32
N THR A 345 -7.77 8.71 -5.36
CA THR A 345 -6.94 8.37 -6.54
C THR A 345 -6.22 9.59 -7.16
N LEU A 346 -6.80 10.79 -7.03
CA LEU A 346 -6.19 12.06 -7.41
C LEU A 346 -5.58 12.73 -6.17
N LEU A 347 -4.28 12.54 -5.95
CA LEU A 347 -3.58 12.95 -4.73
C LEU A 347 -3.78 14.44 -4.40
N THR A 348 -3.59 15.33 -5.37
CA THR A 348 -3.63 16.78 -5.13
C THR A 348 -5.02 17.39 -5.28
N ARG A 349 -6.07 16.57 -5.47
CA ARG A 349 -7.46 17.01 -5.65
C ARG A 349 -8.44 16.20 -4.78
N PRO A 350 -8.34 16.28 -3.44
CA PRO A 350 -9.28 15.60 -2.55
C PRO A 350 -10.75 15.92 -2.89
N GLY A 351 -11.61 14.91 -2.88
CA GLY A 351 -13.03 15.00 -3.20
C GLY A 351 -13.34 15.06 -4.70
N LYS A 352 -12.34 15.04 -5.59
CA LYS A 352 -12.54 14.98 -7.06
C LYS A 352 -12.31 13.59 -7.64
N GLY A 353 -11.72 12.68 -6.86
CA GLY A 353 -11.51 11.29 -7.24
C GLY A 353 -12.47 10.35 -6.54
N TYR A 354 -11.95 9.18 -6.19
CA TYR A 354 -12.58 8.21 -5.30
C TYR A 354 -11.51 7.71 -4.32
N GLU A 355 -11.92 7.30 -3.12
CA GLU A 355 -11.05 6.66 -2.14
C GLU A 355 -10.35 5.43 -2.73
N GLU A 356 -9.03 5.35 -2.60
CA GLU A 356 -8.23 4.33 -3.26
C GLU A 356 -7.26 3.67 -2.27
N LEU A 357 -7.49 2.39 -1.96
CA LEU A 357 -6.84 1.77 -0.81
C LEU A 357 -5.42 1.29 -1.10
N SER A 358 -5.07 0.94 -2.34
CA SER A 358 -3.72 0.44 -2.62
C SER A 358 -2.67 1.55 -2.57
N GLY A 359 -2.95 2.70 -3.17
CA GLY A 359 -2.11 3.89 -3.08
C GLY A 359 -2.08 4.46 -1.66
N SER A 360 -3.20 4.41 -0.93
CA SER A 360 -3.22 4.78 0.49
C SER A 360 -2.31 3.86 1.32
N ALA A 361 -2.32 2.54 1.06
CA ALA A 361 -1.46 1.59 1.75
C ALA A 361 0.03 1.82 1.46
N LEU A 362 0.38 2.10 0.20
CA LEU A 362 1.76 2.43 -0.18
C LEU A 362 2.23 3.74 0.45
N MET A 363 1.37 4.74 0.51
CA MET A 363 1.69 6.02 1.15
C MET A 363 1.86 5.90 2.66
N ALA A 364 1.02 5.09 3.30
CA ALA A 364 1.17 4.74 4.71
C ALA A 364 2.47 3.97 4.96
N LEU A 365 2.82 3.00 4.11
CA LEU A 365 4.08 2.26 4.20
C LEU A 365 5.27 3.22 4.13
N PHE A 366 5.21 4.16 3.18
CA PHE A 366 6.20 5.23 3.05
C PHE A 366 6.37 6.03 4.34
N PHE A 367 5.27 6.48 4.95
CA PHE A 367 5.32 7.26 6.18
C PHE A 367 5.83 6.48 7.40
N VAL A 368 5.34 5.25 7.59
CA VAL A 368 5.74 4.38 8.70
C VAL A 368 7.23 4.08 8.63
N LYS A 369 7.71 3.58 7.48
CA LYS A 369 9.14 3.25 7.30
C LYS A 369 10.02 4.49 7.34
N GLY A 370 9.59 5.59 6.71
CA GLY A 370 10.34 6.84 6.72
C GLY A 370 10.57 7.39 8.13
N ALA A 371 9.57 7.27 9.01
CA ALA A 371 9.71 7.66 10.42
C ALA A 371 10.58 6.67 11.22
N GLN A 372 10.43 5.36 11.00
CA GLN A 372 11.28 4.33 11.63
C GLN A 372 12.75 4.51 11.32
N LEU A 373 13.07 4.90 10.08
CA LEU A 373 14.43 5.22 9.62
C LEU A 373 14.92 6.61 10.06
N LYS A 374 14.11 7.37 10.82
CA LYS A 374 14.39 8.75 11.26
C LYS A 374 14.67 9.70 10.10
N ILE A 375 14.12 9.42 8.92
CA ILE A 375 14.19 10.27 7.73
C ILE A 375 13.07 11.31 7.78
N LEU A 376 11.90 10.87 8.25
CA LEU A 376 10.74 11.68 8.54
C LEU A 376 10.60 11.86 10.05
N VAL A 377 10.02 12.98 10.46
CA VAL A 377 9.72 13.26 11.87
C VAL A 377 8.66 12.28 12.41
N PRO A 378 8.65 11.98 13.73
CA PRO A 378 7.80 10.93 14.31
C PRO A 378 6.30 11.07 14.03
N GLU A 379 5.79 12.28 13.79
CA GLU A 379 4.39 12.53 13.46
C GLU A 379 3.96 11.80 12.17
N TYR A 380 4.89 11.53 11.25
CA TYR A 380 4.60 10.73 10.06
C TYR A 380 4.33 9.27 10.39
N TYR A 381 4.94 8.69 11.43
CA TYR A 381 4.59 7.35 11.87
C TYR A 381 3.11 7.30 12.26
N GLN A 382 2.66 8.29 13.06
CA GLN A 382 1.26 8.37 13.49
C GLN A 382 0.32 8.50 12.28
N ILE A 383 0.63 9.37 11.33
CA ILE A 383 -0.15 9.50 10.08
C ILE A 383 -0.23 8.17 9.32
N GLY A 384 0.89 7.48 9.10
CA GLY A 384 0.91 6.21 8.38
C GLY A 384 0.12 5.13 9.12
N PHE A 385 0.17 5.15 10.44
CA PHE A 385 -0.58 4.27 11.32
C PHE A 385 -2.10 4.56 11.29
N ASP A 386 -2.50 5.83 11.26
CA ASP A 386 -3.90 6.26 11.12
C ASP A 386 -4.47 5.79 9.79
N ILE A 387 -3.70 5.89 8.71
CA ILE A 387 -4.06 5.37 7.39
C ILE A 387 -4.17 3.84 7.41
N TYR A 388 -3.22 3.13 8.04
CA TYR A 388 -3.31 1.68 8.22
C TYR A 388 -4.61 1.30 8.91
N GLY A 389 -4.98 2.03 9.96
CA GLY A 389 -6.25 1.85 10.64
C GLY A 389 -7.45 2.11 9.76
N ALA A 390 -7.43 3.18 8.97
CA ALA A 390 -8.49 3.52 8.03
C ALA A 390 -8.60 2.55 6.83
N ILE A 391 -7.55 1.80 6.49
CA ILE A 391 -7.61 0.75 5.45
C ILE A 391 -8.07 -0.57 6.04
N THR A 392 -7.50 -0.96 7.18
CA THR A 392 -8.03 -2.03 8.02
C THR A 392 -9.53 -1.82 8.18
N ALA A 393 -9.91 -0.54 8.26
CA ALA A 393 -11.27 -0.04 8.31
C ALA A 393 -12.24 -0.25 7.17
N ARG A 394 -11.77 -0.82 6.10
CA ARG A 394 -12.63 -1.04 4.94
C ARG A 394 -12.63 -2.51 4.56
N LEU A 395 -11.87 -3.33 5.26
CA LEU A 395 -11.83 -4.76 5.04
C LEU A 395 -13.19 -5.40 5.36
N ARG A 396 -13.59 -6.35 4.53
CA ARG A 396 -14.88 -7.03 4.59
C ARG A 396 -14.68 -8.54 4.82
N PRO A 397 -15.65 -9.25 5.39
CA PRO A 397 -15.62 -10.71 5.42
C PRO A 397 -15.48 -11.31 4.00
N GLY A 398 -14.50 -12.17 3.83
CA GLY A 398 -14.31 -13.04 2.67
C GLY A 398 -14.79 -14.46 2.95
N LYS A 399 -14.69 -15.36 1.96
CA LYS A 399 -15.12 -16.77 2.12
C LYS A 399 -14.22 -17.52 3.11
N ASN A 400 -12.91 -17.25 3.09
CA ASN A 400 -11.91 -17.96 3.90
C ASN A 400 -10.99 -16.98 4.65
N GLY A 401 -11.49 -15.80 5.02
CA GLY A 401 -10.70 -14.76 5.65
C GLY A 401 -11.29 -13.38 5.40
N LEU A 402 -10.45 -12.40 5.09
CA LEU A 402 -10.89 -11.03 4.80
C LEU A 402 -10.74 -10.68 3.32
N SER A 403 -11.41 -9.61 2.91
CA SER A 403 -11.38 -9.05 1.56
C SER A 403 -11.16 -7.54 1.61
N MET A 404 -10.31 -7.01 0.74
CA MET A 404 -9.99 -5.58 0.67
C MET A 404 -10.70 -4.95 -0.53
N PRO A 405 -11.63 -4.02 -0.33
CA PRO A 405 -12.35 -3.35 -1.42
C PRO A 405 -11.57 -2.14 -1.96
N ASP A 406 -12.17 -1.40 -2.90
CA ASP A 406 -11.74 -0.06 -3.33
C ASP A 406 -10.28 0.03 -3.79
N ILE A 407 -9.79 -1.02 -4.46
CA ILE A 407 -8.49 -1.04 -5.13
C ILE A 407 -8.72 -0.68 -6.60
N SER A 408 -8.08 0.37 -7.13
CA SER A 408 -8.20 0.66 -8.58
C SER A 408 -7.54 -0.42 -9.41
N GLY A 409 -8.15 -0.77 -10.54
CA GLY A 409 -7.57 -1.64 -11.57
C GLY A 409 -6.24 -1.12 -12.15
N PRO A 410 -5.56 -1.91 -13.01
CA PRO A 410 -4.39 -1.46 -13.76
C PRO A 410 -4.66 -0.12 -14.46
N THR A 411 -3.72 0.81 -14.33
CA THR A 411 -3.92 2.20 -14.73
C THR A 411 -2.76 2.66 -15.59
N MET A 412 -3.05 3.09 -16.81
CA MET A 412 -2.08 3.74 -17.70
C MET A 412 -2.01 5.24 -17.39
N PRO A 413 -0.99 5.96 -17.87
CA PRO A 413 -0.99 7.42 -17.86
C PRO A 413 -2.12 7.98 -18.70
N TYR A 414 -3.18 8.43 -18.02
CA TYR A 414 -4.34 9.06 -18.64
C TYR A 414 -4.41 10.56 -18.34
N PRO A 415 -5.18 11.34 -19.11
CA PRO A 415 -5.66 12.63 -18.62
C PRO A 415 -6.50 12.43 -17.36
N GLU A 416 -6.74 13.49 -16.60
CA GLU A 416 -7.44 13.45 -15.31
C GLU A 416 -8.72 12.60 -15.30
N LEU A 417 -9.57 12.75 -16.31
CA LEU A 417 -10.82 11.99 -16.42
C LEU A 417 -10.58 10.48 -16.42
N GLY A 418 -9.51 10.01 -17.07
CA GLY A 418 -9.18 8.59 -17.12
C GLY A 418 -8.89 8.01 -15.74
N TYR A 419 -8.16 8.72 -14.87
CA TYR A 419 -7.94 8.27 -13.49
C TYR A 419 -9.23 8.22 -12.67
N ARG A 420 -10.16 9.16 -12.90
CA ARG A 420 -11.43 9.25 -12.16
C ARG A 420 -12.38 8.08 -12.49
N ILE A 421 -12.23 7.47 -13.67
CA ILE A 421 -13.12 6.40 -14.15
C ILE A 421 -12.49 5.01 -14.11
N VAL A 422 -11.24 4.87 -13.64
CA VAL A 422 -10.63 3.54 -13.48
C VAL A 422 -11.52 2.68 -12.58
N PRO A 423 -11.94 1.48 -13.04
CA PRO A 423 -12.76 0.58 -12.24
C PRO A 423 -12.08 0.21 -10.93
N ARG A 424 -12.85 0.18 -9.85
CA ARG A 424 -12.41 -0.35 -8.55
C ARG A 424 -12.84 -1.79 -8.40
N GLY A 425 -11.95 -2.60 -7.85
CA GLY A 425 -12.18 -4.00 -7.53
C GLY A 425 -11.91 -4.30 -6.07
N ARG A 426 -12.03 -5.58 -5.75
CA ARG A 426 -11.64 -6.15 -4.46
C ARG A 426 -10.55 -7.19 -4.67
N ASP A 427 -9.70 -7.37 -3.67
CA ASP A 427 -8.69 -8.42 -3.62
C ASP A 427 -7.72 -8.41 -4.82
N TYR A 428 -7.48 -7.25 -5.45
CA TYR A 428 -6.40 -7.14 -6.43
C TYR A 428 -5.06 -7.32 -5.72
N SER A 429 -4.23 -8.25 -6.22
CA SER A 429 -3.01 -8.75 -5.56
C SER A 429 -2.05 -7.64 -5.16
N TYR A 430 -1.83 -6.64 -6.01
CA TYR A 430 -0.97 -5.49 -5.70
C TYR A 430 -1.52 -4.62 -4.56
N GLY A 431 -2.84 -4.46 -4.45
CA GLY A 431 -3.44 -3.75 -3.31
C GLY A 431 -3.30 -4.53 -2.01
N LEU A 432 -3.48 -5.85 -2.07
CA LEU A 432 -3.22 -6.74 -0.94
C LEU A 432 -1.74 -6.68 -0.52
N GLY A 433 -0.82 -6.81 -1.47
CA GLY A 433 0.62 -6.76 -1.23
C GLY A 433 1.07 -5.46 -0.55
N ALA A 434 0.55 -4.31 -1.00
CA ALA A 434 0.79 -3.03 -0.34
C ALA A 434 0.32 -3.03 1.12
N TYR A 435 -0.86 -3.59 1.41
CA TYR A 435 -1.36 -3.72 2.77
C TYR A 435 -0.56 -4.70 3.62
N LEU A 436 -0.10 -5.83 3.06
CA LEU A 436 0.74 -6.80 3.78
C LEU A 436 2.08 -6.16 4.20
N LEU A 437 2.73 -5.43 3.29
CA LEU A 437 3.96 -4.69 3.58
C LEU A 437 3.75 -3.64 4.68
N LEU A 438 2.65 -2.89 4.61
CA LEU A 438 2.29 -1.92 5.63
C LEU A 438 2.05 -2.56 7.00
N ALA A 439 1.29 -3.65 7.05
CA ALA A 439 1.02 -4.37 8.31
C ALA A 439 2.33 -4.85 8.96
N GLN A 440 3.25 -5.38 8.15
CA GLN A 440 4.57 -5.81 8.59
C GLN A 440 5.38 -4.63 9.15
N ALA A 441 5.40 -3.49 8.45
CA ALA A 441 6.08 -2.29 8.90
C ALA A 441 5.54 -1.77 10.24
N VAL A 442 4.22 -1.75 10.42
CA VAL A 442 3.57 -1.33 11.67
C VAL A 442 3.94 -2.27 12.82
N GLN A 443 3.96 -3.58 12.57
CA GLN A 443 4.34 -4.59 13.57
C GLN A 443 5.78 -4.38 14.08
N GLU A 444 6.75 -4.19 13.20
CA GLU A 444 8.16 -3.99 13.58
C GLU A 444 8.37 -2.72 14.43
N GLY A 445 7.64 -1.64 14.12
CA GLY A 445 7.71 -0.38 14.87
C GLY A 445 7.16 -0.49 16.28
N SER A 446 6.39 -1.53 16.58
CA SER A 446 5.76 -1.74 17.88
C SER A 446 6.63 -2.56 18.83
N ALA A 447 7.66 -3.24 18.28
CA ALA A 447 8.63 -4.04 19.03
C ALA A 447 9.88 -3.24 19.45
N LYS A 448 10.03 -2.01 18.95
CA LYS A 448 11.08 -1.05 19.31
C LYS A 448 10.50 0.05 20.18
#